data_AF-K8E4K7-F1
#
_entry.id   AF-K8E4K7-F1
#
_cell.length_a   1.000
_cell.length_b   1.000
_cell.length_c   1.000
_cell.angle_alpha   90.00
_cell.angle_beta   90.00
_cell.angle_gamma   90.00
#
_symmetry.space_group_name_H-M   'P 1'
#
loop_
_entity.id
_entity.type
_entity.pdbx_description
1 polymer ?
#
loop_
_entity_poly.entity_id
_entity_poly.type
_entity_poly.pdbx_seq_one_letter_code
_entity_poly.pdbx_strand_id
1 'polypeptide(L)' 'MLNPSDIVIGGGVSAAGEFLLDQVRHYFEQFSFPQVRQSTRIKLAQLGNDAGIIGASSLARQFSKK' A
#
# COMPACT_ATOMS: atom_id res chain seq x y z
N MET A 1 -2.45 -16.57 4.35
CA MET A 1 -1.96 -15.26 4.86
C MET A 1 -0.61 -14.98 4.18
N LEU A 2 -0.43 -13.80 3.56
CA LEU A 2 0.51 -13.56 2.45
C LEU A 2 1.95 -13.09 2.82
N ASN A 3 2.25 -12.80 4.10
CA ASN A 3 3.51 -12.18 4.57
C ASN A 3 4.15 -11.15 3.59
N PRO A 4 3.43 -10.07 3.26
CA PRO A 4 3.88 -9.13 2.25
C PRO A 4 5.08 -8.31 2.71
N SER A 5 5.92 -7.87 1.78
CA SER A 5 7.00 -6.91 2.08
C SER A 5 6.45 -5.50 2.35
N ASP A 6 5.34 -5.15 1.69
CA ASP A 6 4.75 -3.82 1.74
C ASP A 6 3.22 -3.91 1.68
N ILE A 7 2.55 -3.09 2.48
CA ILE A 7 1.11 -2.86 2.47
C ILE A 7 0.90 -1.38 2.11
N VAL A 8 0.17 -1.12 1.02
CA VAL A 8 -0.10 0.24 0.56
C VAL A 8 -1.57 0.58 0.81
N ILE A 9 -1.82 1.65 1.58
CA ILE A 9 -3.16 2.15 1.89
C ILE A 9 -3.47 3.34 1.00
N GLY A 10 -4.52 3.23 0.20
CA GLY A 10 -5.00 4.30 -0.68
C GLY A 10 -6.46 4.67 -0.43
N GLY A 11 -7.05 5.38 -1.39
CA GLY A 11 -8.43 5.88 -1.33
C GLY A 11 -8.57 7.19 -0.53
N GLY A 12 -9.80 7.70 -0.40
CA GLY A 12 -10.04 8.99 0.25
C GLY A 12 -9.61 9.04 1.72
N VAL A 13 -9.66 7.91 2.43
CA VAL A 13 -9.24 7.79 3.84
C VAL A 13 -7.73 7.96 3.99
N SER A 14 -6.92 7.59 2.99
CA SER A 14 -5.46 7.78 3.07
C SER A 14 -5.04 9.26 3.06
N ALA A 15 -5.95 10.19 2.75
CA ALA A 15 -5.72 11.63 2.84
C ALA A 15 -5.44 12.12 4.27
N ALA A 16 -5.84 11.35 5.30
CA ALA A 16 -5.51 11.62 6.69
C ALA A 16 -4.01 11.47 7.02
N GLY A 17 -3.20 10.95 6.08
CA GLY A 17 -1.74 10.97 6.20
C GLY A 17 -1.23 10.14 7.38
N GLU A 18 -0.21 10.68 8.07
CA GLU A 18 0.42 10.03 9.23
C GLU A 18 -0.55 9.78 10.37
N PHE A 19 -1.60 10.61 10.56
CA PHE A 19 -2.60 10.37 11.61
C PHE A 19 -3.27 8.99 11.47
N LEU A 20 -3.67 8.63 10.24
CA LEU A 20 -4.19 7.29 9.96
C LEU A 20 -3.08 6.25 10.08
N LEU A 21 -1.92 6.53 9.51
CA LEU A 21 -0.83 5.58 9.40
C LEU A 21 -0.32 5.13 10.77
N ASP A 22 -0.26 6.04 11.74
CA ASP A 22 0.15 5.75 13.12
C ASP A 22 -0.85 4.86 13.84
N GLN A 23 -2.15 5.10 13.66
CA GLN A 23 -3.19 4.23 14.22
C GLN A 23 -3.12 2.82 13.60
N VAL A 24 -2.93 2.73 12.29
CA VAL A 24 -2.79 1.44 11.61
C VAL A 24 -1.53 0.71 12.09
N ARG A 25 -0.39 1.41 12.20
CA ARG A 25 0.87 0.84 12.74
C ARG A 25 0.69 0.32 14.16
N HIS A 26 -0.01 1.06 15.02
CA HIS A 26 -0.28 0.65 16.40
C HIS A 26 -1.01 -0.70 16.46
N TYR A 27 -2.12 -0.85 15.73
CA TYR A 27 -2.87 -2.10 15.70
C TYR A 27 -2.15 -3.21 14.93
N PHE A 28 -1.41 -2.87 13.88
CA PHE A 28 -0.57 -3.82 13.17
C PHE A 28 0.48 -4.43 14.11
N GLU A 29 1.11 -3.61 14.95
CA GLU A 29 2.05 -4.09 15.96
C GLU A 29 1.34 -4.93 17.03
N GLN A 30 0.10 -4.63 17.39
CA GLN A 30 -0.63 -5.44 18.37
C GLN A 30 -1.04 -6.83 17.83
N PHE A 31 -1.52 -6.91 16.59
CA PHE A 31 -2.24 -8.09 16.09
C PHE A 31 -1.48 -8.97 15.08
N SER A 32 -0.34 -8.51 14.56
CA SER A 32 0.42 -9.28 13.57
C SER A 32 1.32 -10.34 14.21
N PHE A 33 1.81 -11.31 13.42
CA PHE A 33 2.87 -12.20 13.91
C PHE A 33 4.22 -11.46 13.96
N PRO A 34 5.13 -11.78 14.90
CA PRO A 34 6.43 -11.11 15.04
C PRO A 34 7.25 -11.05 13.73
N GLN A 35 7.25 -12.13 12.96
CA GLN A 35 7.95 -12.20 11.68
C GLN A 35 7.38 -11.20 10.67
N VAL A 36 6.05 -11.06 10.62
CA VAL A 36 5.35 -10.15 9.71
C VAL A 36 5.62 -8.69 10.10
N ARG A 37 5.69 -8.38 11.40
CA ARG A 37 6.02 -7.03 11.91
C ARG A 37 7.39 -6.55 11.45
N GLN A 38 8.36 -7.45 11.41
CA GLN A 38 9.74 -7.14 11.03
C GLN A 38 9.92 -7.04 9.50
N SER A 39 9.15 -7.80 8.72
CA SER A 39 9.31 -7.85 7.26
C SER A 39 8.38 -6.94 6.48
N THR A 40 7.29 -6.46 7.08
CA THR A 40 6.23 -5.72 6.38
C THR A 40 6.29 -4.23 6.66
N ARG A 41 6.26 -3.39 5.62
CA ARG A 41 6.14 -1.94 5.75
C ARG A 41 4.75 -1.45 5.36
N ILE A 42 4.16 -0.57 6.16
CA ILE A 42 2.88 0.07 5.84
C ILE A 42 3.16 1.46 5.24
N LYS A 43 2.59 1.74 4.08
CA LYS A 43 2.81 2.95 3.27
C LYS A 43 1.50 3.55 2.80
N LEU A 44 1.49 4.85 2.50
CA LEU A 44 0.38 5.52 1.84
C LEU A 44 0.56 5.51 0.32
N ALA A 45 -0.55 5.40 -0.41
CA ALA A 45 -0.57 5.53 -1.86
C ALA A 45 -0.23 6.97 -2.26
N GLN A 46 0.67 7.14 -3.23
CA GLN A 46 1.14 8.45 -3.68
C GLN A 46 0.40 8.99 -4.90
N LEU A 47 -0.20 8.09 -5.70
CA LEU A 47 -0.78 8.43 -7.00
C LEU A 47 -2.26 8.85 -6.92
N GLY A 48 -2.91 8.67 -5.78
CA GLY A 48 -4.33 9.04 -5.59
C GLY A 48 -5.23 8.49 -6.70
N ASN A 49 -6.06 9.36 -7.27
CA ASN A 49 -7.01 9.03 -8.34
C ASN A 49 -6.33 8.62 -9.65
N ASP A 50 -5.08 9.04 -9.87
CA ASP A 50 -4.33 8.75 -11.09
C ASP A 50 -3.75 7.33 -11.09
N ALA A 51 -3.73 6.64 -9.93
CA ALA A 51 -3.21 5.29 -9.80
C ALA A 51 -3.83 4.31 -10.82
N GLY A 52 -5.15 4.45 -11.07
CA GLY A 52 -5.87 3.59 -12.01
C GLY A 52 -5.44 3.80 -13.46
N ILE A 53 -5.43 5.05 -13.94
CA ILE A 53 -5.07 5.34 -15.33
C ILE A 53 -3.59 5.06 -15.60
N ILE A 54 -2.70 5.38 -14.63
CA ILE A 54 -1.27 5.05 -14.73
C ILE A 54 -1.07 3.54 -14.80
N GLY A 55 -1.80 2.76 -13.98
CA GLY A 55 -1.77 1.31 -14.01
C GLY A 55 -2.23 0.74 -15.36
N ALA A 56 -3.33 1.26 -15.90
CA ALA A 56 -3.84 0.86 -17.21
C ALA A 56 -2.85 1.18 -18.35
N SER A 57 -2.26 2.37 -18.36
CA SER A 57 -1.24 2.75 -19.35
C SER A 57 0.02 1.90 -19.23
N SER A 58 0.47 1.60 -18.01
CA SER A 58 1.61 0.70 -17.76
C SER A 58 1.34 -0.70 -18.32
N LEU A 59 0.14 -1.22 -18.10
CA LEU A 59 -0.28 -2.52 -18.62
C LEU A 59 -0.29 -2.53 -20.16
N ALA A 60 -0.94 -1.53 -20.78
CA ALA A 60 -0.96 -1.41 -22.24
C ALA A 60 0.46 -1.32 -22.85
N ARG A 61 1.37 -0.58 -22.21
CA ARG A 61 2.78 -0.47 -22.62
C ARG A 61 3.53 -1.79 -22.56
N GLN A 62 3.24 -2.66 -21.59
CA GLN A 62 3.85 -4.00 -21.52
C GLN A 62 3.45 -4.88 -22.70
N PHE A 63 2.19 -4.80 -23.14
CA PHE A 63 1.71 -5.55 -24.30
C PHE A 63 2.14 -4.95 -25.64
N SER A 64 2.34 -3.63 -25.72
CA SER A 64 2.81 -2.96 -26.94
C SER A 64 4.31 -3.17 -27.22
N LYS A 65 5.09 -3.66 -26.25
CA LYS A 65 6.52 -3.98 -26.43
C LYS A 65 6.77 -5.43 -26.89
N LYS A 66 5.75 -6.11 -27.42
CA LYS A 66 5.88 -7.40 -28.10
C LYS A 66 6.14 -7.21 -29.59
#